data_AF-A0A9J6G305-F1
#
_entry.id   AF-A0A9J6G305-F1
#
_cell.length_a   1.000
_cell.length_b   1.000
_cell.length_c   1.000
_cell.angle_alpha   90.00
_cell.angle_beta   90.00
_cell.angle_gamma   90.00
#
_symmetry.space_group_name_H-M   'P 1'
#
loop_
_entity.id
_entity.type
_entity.pdbx_description
1 polymer ?
#
loop_
_entity_poly.entity_id
_entity_poly.type
_entity_poly.pdbx_seq_one_letter_code
_entity_poly.pdbx_strand_id
1 'polypeptide(L)'
;MPIYRSEEIPDLPDFAAINRAVPQMPTGMEKEEECEHHLQRAISAQQAFGHTGELVIPTPEVYTIEDELFRPALPAKLQALPAAHTHAA
;
A
#
# COMPACT_ATOMS: atom_id res chain seq x y z
N MET A 1 4.81 17.97 -21.18
CA MET A 1 4.36 16.75 -21.87
C MET A 1 4.32 17.04 -23.36
N PRO A 2 5.13 16.37 -24.20
CA PRO A 2 5.12 16.60 -25.64
C PRO A 2 3.81 16.09 -26.26
N ILE A 3 3.31 16.82 -27.25
CA ILE A 3 2.11 16.48 -28.02
C ILE A 3 2.58 16.05 -29.40
N TYR A 4 2.21 14.84 -29.81
CA TYR A 4 2.55 14.27 -31.11
C TYR A 4 1.35 14.31 -32.05
N ARG A 5 1.62 14.45 -33.35
CA ARG A 5 0.61 14.33 -34.40
C ARG A 5 0.47 12.88 -34.83
N SER A 6 -0.69 12.52 -35.38
CA SER A 6 -1.01 11.13 -35.74
C SER A 6 0.01 10.49 -36.69
N GLU A 7 0.65 11.30 -37.53
CA GLU A 7 1.71 10.91 -38.48
C GLU A 7 3.09 10.69 -37.85
N GLU A 8 3.28 11.14 -36.61
CA GLU A 8 4.52 10.96 -35.84
C GLU A 8 4.46 9.71 -34.95
N ILE A 9 3.31 9.03 -34.91
CA ILE A 9 3.10 7.79 -34.17
C ILE A 9 3.40 6.63 -35.12
N PRO A 10 4.42 5.78 -34.86
CA PRO A 10 4.73 4.64 -35.70
C PRO A 10 3.56 3.66 -35.80
N ASP A 11 3.34 3.09 -36.98
CA ASP A 11 2.24 2.16 -37.24
C ASP A 11 2.49 0.79 -36.59
N LEU A 12 1.41 0.09 -36.23
CA LEU A 12 1.44 -1.23 -35.58
C LEU A 12 2.34 -2.29 -36.27
N PRO A 13 2.39 -2.41 -37.61
CA PRO A 13 3.32 -3.31 -38.29
C PRO A 13 4.80 -2.93 -38.16
N ASP A 14 5.14 -1.64 -37.98
CA ASP A 14 6.53 -1.20 -37.74
C ASP A 14 7.05 -1.65 -36.38
N PHE A 15 6.14 -1.91 -35.44
CA PHE A 15 6.44 -2.51 -34.15
C PHE A 15 6.60 -4.03 -34.17
N ALA A 16 6.15 -4.72 -35.22
CA ALA A 16 6.20 -6.18 -35.33
C ALA A 16 7.57 -6.70 -35.81
N ALA A 17 8.37 -5.86 -36.47
CA ALA A 17 9.68 -6.25 -37.05
C ALA A 17 10.85 -6.17 -36.06
N ILE A 18 10.65 -5.59 -34.87
CA ILE A 18 11.70 -5.47 -33.86
C ILE A 18 11.46 -6.55 -32.81
N ASN A 19 12.45 -7.44 -32.70
CA ASN A 19 12.56 -8.46 -31.67
C ASN A 19 12.60 -7.77 -30.29
N ARG A 20 11.41 -7.44 -29.75
CA ARG A 20 11.21 -6.85 -28.43
C ARG A 20 11.49 -7.91 -27.38
N ALA A 21 12.77 -8.25 -27.19
CA ALA A 21 13.21 -8.78 -25.92
C ALA A 21 13.07 -7.65 -24.89
N VAL A 22 11.83 -7.39 -24.49
CA VAL A 22 11.51 -6.70 -23.25
C VAL A 22 12.22 -7.51 -22.17
N PRO A 23 13.17 -6.94 -21.41
CA PRO A 23 13.69 -7.59 -20.23
C PRO A 23 12.47 -8.02 -19.42
N GLN A 24 12.24 -9.33 -19.32
CA GLN A 24 11.14 -9.82 -18.52
C GLN A 24 11.46 -9.35 -17.11
N MET A 25 10.63 -8.45 -16.59
CA MET A 25 10.65 -8.13 -15.16
C MET A 25 10.61 -9.48 -14.45
N PRO A 26 11.58 -9.81 -13.58
CA PRO A 26 11.44 -11.02 -12.79
C PRO A 26 10.12 -10.89 -12.05
N THR A 27 9.16 -11.77 -12.37
CA THR A 27 7.89 -11.91 -11.65
C THR A 27 8.22 -12.57 -10.33
N GLY A 28 8.90 -11.83 -9.48
CA GLY A 28 9.35 -12.24 -8.16
C GLY A 28 8.44 -11.71 -7.06
N MET A 29 7.15 -11.55 -7.35
CA MET A 29 6.13 -11.54 -6.32
C MET A 29 5.46 -12.90 -6.38
N GLU A 30 5.47 -13.61 -5.27
CA GLU A 30 4.74 -14.88 -5.19
C GLU A 30 3.27 -14.58 -5.45
N LYS A 31 2.59 -15.45 -6.19
CA LYS A 31 1.17 -15.29 -6.56
C LYS A 31 0.29 -15.07 -5.32
N GLU A 32 0.71 -15.62 -4.19
CA GLU A 32 0.08 -15.46 -2.89
C GLU A 32 0.23 -14.04 -2.31
N GLU A 33 1.23 -13.27 -2.73
CA GLU A 33 1.55 -11.90 -2.26
C GLU A 33 0.77 -10.82 -3.04
N GLU A 34 0.34 -11.11 -4.27
CA GLU A 34 -0.40 -10.15 -5.13
C GLU A 34 -1.84 -9.87 -4.67
N CYS A 35 -2.34 -10.64 -3.70
CA CYS A 35 -3.74 -10.68 -3.32
C CYS A 35 -3.91 -10.49 -1.82
N GLU A 36 -4.00 -9.25 -1.35
CA GLU A 36 -4.35 -8.92 0.04
C GLU A 36 -5.69 -9.63 0.42
N HIS A 37 -5.59 -10.74 1.16
CA HIS A 37 -6.70 -11.66 1.40
C HIS A 37 -7.82 -11.05 2.24
N HIS A 38 -7.47 -10.20 3.21
CA HIS A 38 -8.45 -9.47 4.01
C HIS A 38 -9.28 -8.51 3.15
N LEU A 39 -8.64 -7.81 2.23
CA LEU A 39 -9.30 -6.90 1.30
C LEU A 39 -10.27 -7.65 0.38
N GLN A 40 -9.85 -8.79 -0.17
CA GLN A 40 -10.69 -9.61 -1.06
C GLN A 40 -11.93 -10.16 -0.35
N ARG A 41 -11.78 -10.63 0.89
CA ARG A 41 -12.92 -11.10 1.69
C ARG A 41 -13.87 -9.93 2.03
N ALA A 42 -13.34 -8.75 2.32
CA ALA A 42 -14.15 -7.57 2.62
C ALA A 42 -14.99 -7.14 1.41
N ILE A 43 -14.37 -7.07 0.23
CA ILE A 43 -15.06 -6.76 -1.03
C ILE A 43 -16.16 -7.79 -1.31
N SER A 44 -15.84 -9.09 -1.17
CA SER A 44 -16.80 -10.17 -1.42
C SER A 44 -17.98 -10.12 -0.45
N ALA A 45 -17.74 -9.89 0.84
CA ALA A 45 -18.79 -9.76 1.85
C ALA A 45 -19.67 -8.53 1.61
N GLN A 46 -19.08 -7.39 1.22
CA GLN A 46 -19.83 -6.18 0.91
C GLN A 46 -20.72 -6.34 -0.33
N GLN A 47 -20.24 -7.03 -1.37
CA GLN A 47 -21.01 -7.34 -2.57
C GLN A 47 -22.16 -8.31 -2.30
N ALA A 48 -21.98 -9.28 -1.39
CA ALA A 48 -22.98 -10.29 -1.09
C ALA A 48 -24.04 -9.84 -0.06
N PHE A 49 -23.65 -9.06 0.95
CA PHE A 49 -24.50 -8.78 2.12
C PHE A 49 -24.82 -7.30 2.32
N GLY A 50 -24.26 -6.39 1.51
CA GLY A 50 -24.58 -4.95 1.50
C GLY A 50 -24.27 -4.18 2.79
N HIS A 51 -23.71 -4.83 3.81
CA HIS A 51 -23.47 -4.28 5.15
C HIS A 51 -22.07 -4.64 5.65
N THR A 52 -21.42 -3.72 6.35
CA THR A 52 -20.08 -3.87 6.95
C THR A 52 -20.11 -4.53 8.34
N GLY A 53 -21.17 -5.30 8.65
CA GLY A 53 -21.42 -5.83 10.00
C GLY A 53 -20.40 -6.87 10.47
N GLU A 54 -19.74 -7.52 9.52
CA GLU A 54 -18.63 -8.44 9.78
C GLU A 54 -17.35 -7.69 9.39
N LEU A 55 -16.63 -7.16 10.38
CA LEU A 55 -15.35 -6.46 10.16
C LEU A 55 -14.32 -7.48 9.65
N VAL A 56 -14.22 -7.61 8.32
CA VAL A 56 -13.37 -8.62 7.68
C VAL A 56 -11.88 -8.27 7.77
N ILE A 57 -11.56 -6.97 7.85
CA ILE A 57 -10.20 -6.48 8.03
C ILE A 57 -9.96 -6.34 9.55
N PRO A 58 -9.16 -7.22 10.16
CA PRO A 58 -8.92 -7.18 11.60
C PRO A 58 -8.18 -5.88 11.93
N THR A 59 -8.74 -5.11 12.87
CA THR A 59 -8.01 -4.02 13.51
C THR A 59 -7.35 -4.61 14.76
N PRO A 60 -6.03 -4.46 14.96
CA PRO A 60 -5.40 -4.94 16.17
C PRO A 60 -5.95 -4.22 17.40
N GLU A 61 -5.97 -4.90 18.54
CA GLU A 61 -6.33 -4.29 19.81
C GLU A 61 -5.29 -3.26 20.22
N VAL A 62 -5.76 -2.11 20.68
CA VAL A 62 -4.92 -1.02 21.16
C VAL A 62 -4.92 -1.04 22.68
N TYR A 63 -3.72 -1.02 23.26
CA TYR A 63 -3.54 -0.96 24.71
C TYR A 63 -2.82 0.33 25.08
N THR A 64 -3.31 0.98 26.13
CA THR A 64 -2.61 2.10 26.75
C THR A 64 -1.49 1.56 27.61
N ILE A 65 -0.29 2.11 27.45
CA ILE A 65 0.86 1.83 28.29
C ILE A 65 1.25 3.10 29.04
N GLU A 66 1.66 2.92 30.30
CA GLU A 66 2.13 4.02 31.13
C GLU A 66 3.42 4.63 30.58
N ASP A 67 3.54 5.94 30.67
CA ASP A 67 4.70 6.72 30.21
C ASP A 67 6.00 6.23 30.87
N GLU A 68 5.93 5.80 32.14
CA GLU A 68 7.07 5.28 32.90
C GLU A 68 7.63 3.97 32.33
N LEU A 69 6.77 3.17 31.67
CA LEU A 69 7.18 1.94 31.00
C LEU A 69 7.62 2.22 29.55
N PHE A 70 6.98 3.18 28.89
CA PHE A 70 7.27 3.54 27.50
C PHE A 70 8.61 4.27 27.34
N ARG A 71 8.91 5.26 28.20
CA ARG A 71 10.10 6.10 28.04
C ARG A 71 11.42 5.34 28.08
N PRO A 72 11.66 4.40 29.01
CA PRO A 72 12.90 3.62 29.02
C PRO A 72 13.04 2.68 27.82
N ALA A 73 11.93 2.29 27.19
CA ALA A 73 11.92 1.43 26.00
C ALA A 73 12.29 2.17 24.71
N LEU A 74 12.28 3.51 24.72
CA LEU A 74 12.70 4.32 23.58
C LEU A 74 14.23 4.36 23.45
N PRO A 75 14.78 4.47 22.22
CA PRO A 75 16.20 4.77 22.01
C PRO A 75 16.63 6.06 22.73
N ALA A 76 17.85 6.10 23.29
CA ALA A 76 18.35 7.20 24.13
C ALA A 76 18.20 8.62 23.53
N LYS A 77 18.28 8.76 22.20
CA LYS A 77 18.09 10.04 21.50
C LYS A 77 16.67 10.59 21.62
N LEU A 78 15.68 9.70 21.78
CA LEU A 78 14.25 10.02 21.84
C LEU A 78 13.75 10.21 23.28
N GLN A 79 14.47 9.70 24.27
CA GLN A 79 14.13 9.84 25.70
C GLN A 79 14.22 11.29 26.19
N ALA A 80 15.08 12.11 25.55
CA ALA A 80 15.35 13.48 25.95
C ALA A 80 14.46 14.52 25.26
N LEU A 81 13.52 14.11 24.38
CA LEU A 81 12.60 15.06 23.75
C LEU A 81 11.53 15.55 24.75
N PRO A 82 11.26 16.86 24.81
CA PRO A 82 10.17 17.38 25.62
C PRO A 82 8.82 16.91 25.08
N ALA A 83 7.91 16.50 25.97
CA ALA A 83 6.59 15.94 25.63
C ALA A 83 5.56 16.97 25.12
N ALA A 84 5.98 18.11 24.56
CA ALA A 84 5.11 19.27 24.39
C ALA A 84 4.93 19.66 22.93
N HIS A 85 3.72 19.40 22.40
CA HIS A 85 2.94 20.37 21.64
C HIS A 85 1.45 20.09 21.85
N THR A 86 0.94 20.38 23.05
CA THR A 86 -0.47 20.69 23.25
C THR A 86 -0.69 22.15 22.87
N HIS A 87 -1.25 22.40 21.69
CA HIS A 87 -2.07 23.58 21.50
C HIS A 87 -3.47 23.11 21.11
N ALA A 88 -4.35 23.13 22.12
CA ALA A 88 -5.77 23.26 21.90
C ALA A 88 -6.02 24.59 21.15
N ALA A 89 -6.76 24.49 20.05
CA ALA A 89 -7.49 25.60 19.44
C ALA A 89 -8.84 25.06 19.00
#